data_AF-A0A3B1BRL4-F1
#
_entry.id   AF-A0A3B1BRL4-F1
#
_cell.length_a   1.000
_cell.length_b   1.000
_cell.length_c   1.000
_cell.angle_alpha   90.00
_cell.angle_beta   90.00
_cell.angle_gamma   90.00
#
_symmetry.space_group_name_H-M   'P 1'
#
loop_
_entity.id
_entity.type
_entity.pdbx_description
1 polymer ?
#
loop_
_entity_poly.entity_id
_entity_poly.type
_entity_poly.pdbx_seq_one_letter_code
_entity_poly.pdbx_strand_id
1 'polypeptide(L)'
;MVNTRRYILLFVGTMALIMSAVVVAADDYHLSTGDVLSISVFNEPDLSLDEVRVTTTGVISFPLLGEVKVVNLSSTQVEQRLIEMLLDGYLKRPRVTVSIKEYRLFYVHGEVKSPGGYNYQDGLTVRKAVVLAGGFTERAAKGKVTLVTEAEAASLREADADFGRVDEMATMVGLNHLVRPGDVITIGESFF
;
A
#
# COMPACT_ATOMS: atom_id res chain seq x y z
N MET A 1 37.02 -32.69 -61.88
CA MET A 1 37.70 -33.21 -60.69
C MET A 1 38.78 -32.20 -60.28
N VAL A 2 38.40 -31.09 -59.62
CA VAL A 2 39.30 -30.04 -59.12
C VAL A 2 38.63 -29.28 -57.96
N ASN A 3 39.38 -29.10 -56.87
CA ASN A 3 39.28 -28.12 -55.76
C ASN A 3 38.15 -28.19 -54.71
N THR A 4 38.46 -28.87 -53.61
CA THR A 4 37.82 -28.66 -52.29
C THR A 4 38.51 -27.49 -51.56
N ARG A 5 37.79 -26.38 -51.37
CA ARG A 5 38.20 -25.23 -50.53
C ARG A 5 37.47 -25.28 -49.17
N ARG A 6 38.28 -25.27 -48.10
CA ARG A 6 38.14 -24.59 -46.79
C ARG A 6 36.73 -24.41 -46.17
N TYR A 7 36.54 -24.90 -44.94
CA TYR A 7 35.90 -24.15 -43.83
C TYR A 7 36.50 -24.55 -42.47
N ILE A 8 37.07 -23.55 -41.78
CA ILE A 8 37.41 -23.51 -40.35
C ILE A 8 36.27 -22.75 -39.68
N LEU A 9 35.60 -23.30 -38.67
CA LEU A 9 34.66 -22.61 -37.77
C LEU A 9 34.67 -23.36 -36.42
N LEU A 10 35.51 -22.97 -35.46
CA LEU A 10 35.20 -22.11 -34.30
C LEU A 10 33.97 -22.58 -33.48
N PHE A 11 34.25 -23.38 -32.46
CA PHE A 11 33.30 -23.80 -31.42
C PHE A 11 33.52 -22.91 -30.20
N VAL A 12 32.80 -21.78 -30.12
CA VAL A 12 32.86 -20.85 -28.98
C VAL A 12 31.45 -20.63 -28.44
N GLY A 13 31.24 -21.14 -27.22
CA GLY A 13 30.49 -20.49 -26.16
C GLY A 13 29.02 -20.15 -26.39
N THR A 14 28.13 -21.05 -25.95
CA THR A 14 26.77 -20.65 -25.56
C THR A 14 26.42 -21.25 -24.19
N MET A 15 26.98 -20.67 -23.14
CA MET A 15 26.45 -20.83 -21.78
C MET A 15 25.50 -19.67 -21.54
N ALA A 16 24.22 -19.86 -21.90
CA ALA A 16 23.17 -18.89 -21.63
C ALA A 16 22.89 -18.90 -20.12
N LEU A 17 23.38 -17.87 -19.43
CA LEU A 17 23.05 -17.58 -18.05
C LEU A 17 21.59 -17.12 -18.01
N ILE A 18 20.68 -17.97 -17.55
CA ILE A 18 19.29 -17.57 -17.25
C ILE A 18 19.36 -16.71 -16.00
N MET A 19 19.41 -15.40 -16.17
CA MET A 19 19.28 -14.44 -15.09
C MET A 19 17.80 -14.40 -14.70
N SER A 20 17.42 -15.21 -13.71
CA SER A 20 16.11 -15.08 -13.07
C SER A 20 16.04 -13.70 -12.43
N ALA A 21 15.19 -12.84 -12.97
CA ALA A 21 14.76 -11.65 -12.25
C ALA A 21 13.96 -12.12 -11.03
N VAL A 22 14.54 -11.98 -9.84
CA VAL A 22 13.76 -12.02 -8.61
C VAL A 22 12.87 -10.79 -8.67
N VAL A 23 11.59 -10.98 -8.98
CA VAL A 23 10.58 -9.96 -8.76
C VAL A 23 10.44 -9.85 -7.24
N VAL A 24 11.25 -8.99 -6.64
CA VAL A 24 11.00 -8.51 -5.29
C VAL A 24 9.69 -7.75 -5.41
N ALA A 25 8.62 -8.29 -4.84
CA ALA A 25 7.38 -7.55 -4.65
C ALA A 25 7.72 -6.39 -3.72
N ALA A 26 8.12 -5.27 -4.31
CA ALA A 26 8.24 -4.02 -3.60
C ALA A 26 6.86 -3.72 -3.03
N ASP A 27 6.82 -3.45 -1.74
CA ASP A 27 5.67 -2.90 -1.05
C ASP A 27 5.30 -1.59 -1.77
N ASP A 28 4.34 -1.67 -2.70
CA ASP A 28 3.78 -0.56 -3.50
C ASP A 28 2.94 0.38 -2.62
N TYR A 29 2.93 0.15 -1.31
CA TYR A 29 2.24 1.00 -0.37
C TYR A 29 3.02 2.29 -0.13
N HIS A 30 2.36 3.39 -0.46
CA HIS A 30 2.79 4.72 -0.11
C HIS A 30 2.05 5.18 1.13
N LEU A 31 2.81 5.67 2.10
CA LEU A 31 2.29 6.14 3.38
C LEU A 31 1.29 7.28 3.18
N SER A 32 0.22 7.23 3.95
CA SER A 32 -0.80 8.25 4.01
C SER A 32 -1.06 8.70 5.45
N THR A 33 -1.90 9.73 5.58
CA THR A 33 -2.34 10.23 6.88
C THR A 33 -3.08 9.12 7.64
N GLY A 34 -2.83 8.99 8.94
CA GLY A 34 -3.45 7.98 9.79
C GLY A 34 -2.67 6.68 9.93
N ASP A 35 -1.68 6.42 9.08
CA ASP A 35 -0.77 5.28 9.25
C ASP A 35 0.07 5.43 10.52
N VAL A 36 0.49 4.28 11.07
CA VAL A 36 1.33 4.20 12.26
C VAL A 36 2.62 3.47 11.91
N LEU A 37 3.75 4.12 12.17
CA LEU A 37 5.08 3.60 11.90
C LEU A 37 5.77 3.16 13.18
N SER A 38 6.65 2.18 13.04
CA SER A 38 7.71 1.89 14.00
C SER A 38 9.05 2.25 13.35
N ILE A 39 9.85 3.05 14.04
CA ILE A 39 11.15 3.53 13.56
C ILE A 39 12.21 3.11 14.57
N SER A 40 13.17 2.32 14.13
CA SER A 40 14.30 1.91 14.96
C SER A 40 15.57 2.52 14.43
N VAL A 41 16.31 3.21 15.29
CA VAL A 41 17.66 3.71 15.00
C VAL A 41 18.65 2.84 15.74
N PHE A 42 19.48 2.11 14.99
CA PHE A 42 20.40 1.13 15.56
C PHE A 42 21.37 1.78 16.55
N ASN A 43 21.46 1.20 17.75
CA ASN A 43 22.29 1.68 18.86
C ASN A 43 21.92 3.08 19.39
N GLU A 44 20.74 3.59 19.04
CA GLU A 44 20.22 4.89 19.49
C GLU A 44 18.76 4.74 19.96
N PRO A 45 18.53 4.18 21.17
CA PRO A 45 17.18 3.95 21.69
C PRO A 45 16.40 5.27 21.89
N ASP A 46 17.09 6.36 22.23
CA ASP A 46 16.47 7.69 22.43
C ASP A 46 15.94 8.31 21.13
N LEU A 47 16.37 7.79 19.97
CA LEU A 47 15.90 8.19 18.64
C LEU A 47 14.95 7.17 18.02
N SER A 48 14.70 6.05 18.72
CA SER A 48 13.80 5.00 18.27
C SER A 48 12.38 5.25 18.76
N LEU A 49 11.40 5.07 17.88
CA LEU A 49 9.98 5.26 18.14
C LEU A 49 9.25 3.95 17.87
N ASP A 50 8.75 3.30 18.92
CA ASP A 50 7.94 2.08 18.78
C ASP A 50 6.60 2.33 18.10
N GLU A 51 6.11 3.57 18.19
CA GLU A 51 4.86 4.00 17.59
C GLU A 51 4.88 5.50 17.28
N VAL A 52 4.71 5.86 16.01
CA VAL A 52 4.51 7.24 15.58
C VAL A 52 3.46 7.31 14.49
N ARG A 53 2.44 8.15 14.69
CA ARG A 53 1.33 8.31 13.74
C ARG A 53 1.64 9.40 12.72
N VAL A 54 1.35 9.13 11.45
CA VAL A 54 1.35 10.12 10.38
C VAL A 54 0.18 11.08 10.59
N THR A 55 0.50 12.34 10.83
CA THR A 55 -0.48 13.41 11.07
C THR A 55 -1.31 13.74 9.82
N THR A 56 -2.37 14.53 9.98
CA THR A 56 -3.23 15.01 8.88
C THR A 56 -2.49 15.91 7.88
N THR A 57 -1.35 16.50 8.27
CA THR A 57 -0.48 17.27 7.38
C THR A 57 0.55 16.40 6.64
N GLY A 58 0.55 15.08 6.89
CA GLY A 58 1.42 14.12 6.21
C GLY A 58 2.85 14.07 6.76
N VAL A 59 3.04 14.55 7.99
CA VAL A 59 4.34 14.54 8.70
C VAL A 59 4.30 13.62 9.92
N ILE A 60 5.48 13.22 10.39
CA ILE A 60 5.70 12.61 11.70
C ILE A 60 6.57 13.54 12.56
N SER A 61 6.40 13.48 13.88
CA SER A 61 7.32 14.14 14.81
C SER A 61 8.46 13.17 15.15
N PHE A 62 9.69 13.55 14.83
CA PHE A 62 10.88 12.74 15.03
C PHE A 62 11.89 13.46 15.95
N PRO A 63 12.50 12.77 16.95
CA PRO A 63 13.51 13.35 17.82
C PRO A 63 14.67 14.01 17.05
N LEU A 64 15.11 15.18 17.50
CA LEU A 64 16.16 16.02 16.89
C LEU A 64 15.80 16.65 15.52
N LEU A 65 15.00 15.96 14.70
CA LEU A 65 14.63 16.42 13.36
C LEU A 65 13.32 17.22 13.31
N GLY A 66 12.51 17.16 14.36
CA GLY A 66 11.21 17.84 14.40
C GLY A 66 10.22 17.17 13.44
N GLU A 67 9.52 17.97 12.64
CA GLU A 67 8.53 17.47 11.68
C GLU A 67 9.20 16.95 10.40
N VAL A 68 8.99 15.66 10.09
CA VAL A 68 9.50 15.01 8.89
C VAL A 68 8.33 14.61 7.99
N LYS A 69 8.33 15.10 6.75
CA LYS A 69 7.31 14.74 5.75
C LYS A 69 7.50 13.29 5.30
N VAL A 70 6.43 12.49 5.39
CA VAL A 70 6.45 11.06 5.05
C VAL A 70 5.33 10.63 4.09
N VAL A 71 4.29 11.45 3.92
CA VAL A 71 3.21 11.16 2.98
C VAL A 71 3.73 10.95 1.55
N ASN A 72 3.10 10.02 0.83
CA ASN A 72 3.48 9.58 -0.52
C ASN A 72 4.85 8.90 -0.62
N LEU A 73 5.52 8.63 0.51
CA LEU A 73 6.75 7.85 0.51
C LEU A 73 6.47 6.40 0.90
N SER A 74 7.23 5.47 0.35
CA SER A 74 7.31 4.12 0.90
C SER A 74 8.11 4.10 2.21
N SER A 75 7.97 3.03 3.00
CA SER A 75 8.77 2.81 4.22
C SER A 75 10.27 2.94 3.95
N THR A 76 10.75 2.36 2.84
CA THR A 76 12.16 2.46 2.41
C THR A 76 12.56 3.90 2.07
N GLN A 77 11.69 4.67 1.43
CA GLN A 77 11.99 6.07 1.12
C GLN A 77 12.03 6.94 2.38
N VAL A 78 11.17 6.67 3.37
CA VAL A 78 11.25 7.32 4.69
C VAL A 78 12.55 6.96 5.40
N GLU A 79 12.95 5.70 5.37
CA GLU A 79 14.22 5.25 5.93
C GLU A 79 15.40 6.04 5.35
N GLN A 80 15.50 6.13 4.02
CA GLN A 80 16.57 6.88 3.36
C GLN A 80 16.54 8.37 3.73
N ARG A 81 15.34 8.99 3.75
CA ARG A 81 15.19 10.39 4.17
C ARG A 81 15.67 10.62 5.60
N LEU A 82 15.32 9.75 6.54
CA LEU A 82 15.77 9.86 7.92
C LEU A 82 17.28 9.67 8.05
N ILE A 83 17.87 8.74 7.30
CA ILE A 83 19.32 8.54 7.23
C ILE A 83 20.01 9.83 6.76
N GLU A 84 19.54 10.43 5.66
CA GLU A 84 20.08 11.68 5.12
C GLU A 84 20.00 12.83 6.12
N MET A 85 18.85 13.01 6.76
CA MET A 85 18.65 14.08 7.75
C MET A 85 19.46 13.87 9.04
N LEU A 86 19.61 12.62 9.50
CA LEU A 86 20.43 12.30 10.67
C LEU A 86 21.92 12.44 10.39
N LEU A 87 22.36 12.19 9.15
CA LEU A 87 23.74 12.41 8.72
C LEU A 87 24.13 13.89 8.73
N ASP A 88 23.17 14.81 8.68
CA ASP A 88 23.37 16.26 8.69
C ASP A 88 23.67 16.80 10.09
N GLY A 89 24.77 16.31 10.69
CA GLY A 89 25.32 16.84 11.94
C GLY A 89 24.86 16.15 13.22
N TYR A 90 23.92 15.20 13.17
CA TYR A 90 23.45 14.47 14.36
C TYR A 90 24.19 13.15 14.58
N LEU A 91 24.35 12.33 13.53
CA LEU A 91 24.95 10.99 13.59
C LEU A 91 25.97 10.78 12.46
N LYS A 92 27.07 10.08 12.75
CA LYS A 92 28.12 9.80 11.74
C LYS A 92 27.76 8.64 10.80
N ARG A 93 27.05 7.64 11.31
CA ARG A 93 26.69 6.39 10.61
C ARG A 93 25.32 5.88 11.07
N PRO A 94 24.23 6.63 10.84
CA PRO A 94 22.91 6.18 11.21
C PRO A 94 22.53 4.93 10.42
N ARG A 95 21.88 3.99 11.10
CA ARG A 95 21.19 2.87 10.47
C ARG A 95 19.78 2.90 10.99
N VAL A 96 18.84 3.21 10.11
CA VAL A 96 17.44 3.34 10.44
C VAL A 96 16.71 2.16 9.82
N THR A 97 15.69 1.65 10.52
CA THR A 97 14.72 0.72 9.97
C THR A 97 13.34 1.33 10.19
N VAL A 98 12.53 1.39 9.13
CA VAL A 98 11.15 1.86 9.20
C VAL A 98 10.22 0.74 8.80
N SER A 99 9.24 0.44 9.65
CA SER A 99 8.17 -0.51 9.34
C SER A 99 6.80 0.11 9.62
N ILE A 100 5.79 -0.36 8.89
CA ILE A 100 4.40 0.05 9.13
C ILE A 100 3.85 -0.88 10.21
N LYS A 101 3.51 -0.30 11.35
CA LYS A 101 2.94 -1.02 12.49
C LYS A 101 1.44 -1.20 12.31
N GLU A 102 0.75 -0.15 11.87
CA GLU A 102 -0.67 -0.18 11.55
C GLU A 102 -0.92 0.61 10.26
N TYR A 103 -1.60 -0.03 9.32
CA TYR A 103 -2.14 0.62 8.15
C TYR A 103 -3.45 1.32 8.51
N ARG A 104 -3.80 2.38 7.77
CA ARG A 104 -5.13 2.99 7.84
C ARG A 104 -6.26 1.96 7.61
N LEU A 105 -7.41 2.24 8.22
CA LEU A 105 -8.60 1.41 8.09
C LEU A 105 -9.09 1.38 6.63
N PHE A 106 -9.72 0.27 6.26
CA PHE A 106 -10.63 0.23 5.12
C PHE A 106 -12.07 0.13 5.65
N TYR A 107 -13.04 0.52 4.85
CA TYR A 107 -14.44 0.59 5.26
C TYR A 107 -15.31 -0.34 4.44
N VAL A 108 -16.25 -1.00 5.09
CA VAL A 108 -17.27 -1.83 4.43
C VAL A 108 -18.64 -1.34 4.84
N HIS A 109 -19.50 -1.07 3.86
CA HIS A 109 -20.87 -0.61 4.08
C HIS A 109 -21.86 -1.24 3.07
N GLY A 110 -23.16 -1.00 3.29
CA GLY A 110 -24.26 -1.57 2.51
C GLY A 110 -24.73 -2.91 3.08
N GLU A 111 -25.06 -3.85 2.19
CA GLU A 111 -25.67 -5.14 2.51
C GLU A 111 -24.68 -6.19 3.07
N VAL A 112 -24.09 -5.86 4.22
CA VAL A 112 -23.27 -6.74 5.07
C VAL A 112 -23.83 -6.77 6.49
N LYS A 113 -23.52 -7.82 7.26
CA LYS A 113 -24.09 -7.98 8.61
C LYS A 113 -23.57 -6.94 9.61
N SER A 114 -22.29 -6.58 9.49
CA SER A 114 -21.62 -5.61 10.35
C SER A 114 -20.92 -4.58 9.48
N PRO A 115 -21.57 -3.45 9.12
CA PRO A 115 -20.89 -2.36 8.45
C PRO A 115 -19.96 -1.62 9.42
N GLY A 116 -18.83 -1.10 8.93
CA GLY A 116 -17.86 -0.39 9.76
C GLY A 116 -16.45 -0.27 9.15
N GLY A 117 -15.54 0.28 9.94
CA GLY A 117 -14.11 0.35 9.62
C GLY A 117 -13.35 -0.86 10.18
N TYR A 118 -12.37 -1.34 9.42
CA TYR A 118 -11.61 -2.57 9.70
C TYR A 118 -10.12 -2.37 9.46
N ASN A 119 -9.30 -3.04 10.26
CA ASN A 119 -7.84 -3.02 10.09
C ASN A 119 -7.45 -3.76 8.81
N TYR A 120 -6.65 -3.11 7.97
CA TYR A 120 -6.11 -3.71 6.76
C TYR A 120 -5.07 -4.80 7.09
N GLN A 121 -4.98 -5.80 6.21
CA GLN A 121 -3.98 -6.85 6.24
C GLN A 121 -3.51 -7.13 4.81
N ASP A 122 -2.26 -7.53 4.64
CA ASP A 122 -1.71 -7.80 3.30
C ASP A 122 -2.45 -8.91 2.56
N GLY A 123 -2.65 -8.70 1.25
CA GLY A 123 -3.39 -9.62 0.41
C GLY A 123 -4.89 -9.71 0.76
N LEU A 124 -5.45 -8.66 1.35
CA LEU A 124 -6.88 -8.52 1.57
C LEU A 124 -7.61 -8.40 0.23
N THR A 125 -8.68 -9.17 0.08
CA THR A 125 -9.59 -9.09 -1.07
C THR A 125 -10.97 -8.66 -0.61
N VAL A 126 -11.80 -8.18 -1.54
CA VAL A 126 -13.18 -7.79 -1.21
C VAL A 126 -13.96 -8.95 -0.57
N ARG A 127 -13.72 -10.19 -1.00
CA ARG A 127 -14.28 -11.39 -0.37
C ARG A 127 -13.90 -11.49 1.10
N LYS A 128 -12.61 -11.33 1.43
CA LYS A 128 -12.13 -11.38 2.80
C LYS A 128 -12.67 -10.21 3.62
N ALA A 129 -12.74 -9.02 3.02
CA ALA A 129 -13.34 -7.84 3.64
C ALA A 129 -14.80 -8.07 4.04
N VAL A 130 -15.61 -8.67 3.16
CA VAL A 130 -17.01 -9.03 3.49
C VAL A 130 -17.07 -10.07 4.61
N VAL A 131 -16.15 -11.03 4.66
CA VAL A 131 -16.07 -12.00 5.75
C VAL A 131 -15.76 -11.30 7.08
N LEU A 132 -14.83 -10.34 7.10
CA LEU A 132 -14.54 -9.51 8.27
C LEU A 132 -15.77 -8.70 8.72
N ALA A 133 -16.60 -8.26 7.77
CA ALA A 133 -17.88 -7.60 7.99
C ALA A 133 -19.04 -8.54 8.40
N GLY A 134 -18.75 -9.79 8.77
CA GLY A 134 -19.76 -10.77 9.21
C GLY A 134 -20.50 -11.50 8.08
N GLY A 135 -20.08 -11.28 6.82
CA GLY A 135 -20.71 -11.83 5.64
C GLY A 135 -21.82 -10.96 5.06
N PHE A 136 -22.35 -11.39 3.91
CA PHE A 136 -23.48 -10.75 3.25
C PHE A 136 -24.78 -10.88 4.05
N THR A 137 -25.68 -9.89 3.91
CA THR A 137 -27.09 -10.03 4.31
C THR A 137 -27.86 -10.89 3.28
N GLU A 138 -29.11 -11.24 3.60
CA GLU A 138 -29.99 -11.96 2.67
C GLU A 138 -30.40 -11.13 1.45
N ARG A 139 -30.38 -9.79 1.58
CA ARG A 139 -30.73 -8.84 0.50
C ARG A 139 -29.54 -8.47 -0.38
N ALA A 140 -28.34 -8.94 -0.06
CA ALA A 140 -27.12 -8.53 -0.76
C ALA A 140 -27.07 -9.00 -2.22
N ALA A 141 -26.84 -8.06 -3.13
CA ALA A 141 -26.49 -8.37 -4.51
C ALA A 141 -24.99 -8.67 -4.61
N LYS A 142 -24.61 -9.95 -4.50
CA LYS A 142 -23.19 -10.41 -4.51
C LYS A 142 -22.39 -9.98 -5.75
N GLY A 143 -23.05 -9.67 -6.85
CA GLY A 143 -22.44 -9.15 -8.08
C GLY A 143 -22.33 -7.62 -8.12
N LYS A 144 -23.05 -6.89 -7.28
CA LYS A 144 -23.08 -5.42 -7.22
C LYS A 144 -22.21 -4.95 -6.07
N VAL A 145 -20.90 -5.08 -6.28
CA VAL A 145 -19.88 -4.63 -5.35
C VAL A 145 -19.17 -3.45 -5.97
N THR A 146 -19.19 -2.32 -5.27
CA THR A 146 -18.50 -1.11 -5.71
C THR A 146 -17.38 -0.78 -4.72
N LEU A 147 -16.28 -0.27 -5.27
CA LEU A 147 -15.12 0.15 -4.51
C LEU A 147 -14.79 1.59 -4.90
N VAL A 148 -14.55 2.41 -3.89
CA VAL A 148 -14.08 3.78 -4.02
C VAL A 148 -12.75 3.87 -3.29
N THR A 149 -11.70 4.24 -4.00
CA THR A 149 -10.38 4.47 -3.41
C THR A 149 -10.38 5.77 -2.61
N GLU A 150 -9.47 5.92 -1.66
CA GLU A 150 -9.38 7.15 -0.88
C GLU A 150 -9.13 8.40 -1.75
N ALA A 151 -8.35 8.25 -2.84
CA ALA A 151 -8.09 9.35 -3.77
C ALA A 151 -9.37 9.83 -4.46
N GLU A 152 -10.21 8.89 -4.90
CA GLU A 152 -11.53 9.19 -5.47
C GLU A 152 -12.46 9.80 -4.41
N ALA A 153 -12.50 9.23 -3.20
CA ALA A 153 -13.29 9.77 -2.10
C ALA A 153 -12.86 11.19 -1.68
N ALA A 154 -11.57 11.49 -1.71
CA ALA A 154 -11.05 12.83 -1.41
C ALA A 154 -11.47 13.84 -2.49
N SER A 155 -11.40 13.46 -3.77
CA SER A 155 -11.84 14.33 -4.87
C SER A 155 -13.33 14.69 -4.80
N LEU A 156 -14.17 13.80 -4.25
CA LEU A 156 -15.59 14.04 -4.03
C LEU A 156 -15.86 15.05 -2.90
N ARG A 157 -15.02 15.06 -1.85
CA ARG A 157 -15.15 16.03 -0.74
C ARG A 157 -14.89 17.47 -1.17
N GLU A 158 -14.03 17.66 -2.18
CA GLU A 158 -13.76 18.98 -2.75
C GLU A 158 -14.82 19.40 -3.77
N ALA A 159 -15.52 18.43 -4.38
CA ALA A 159 -16.42 18.67 -5.50
C ALA A 159 -17.85 19.03 -5.10
N ASP A 160 -18.46 18.43 -4.07
CA ASP A 160 -19.81 18.81 -3.57
C ASP A 160 -20.13 18.05 -2.27
N ALA A 161 -20.71 18.70 -1.28
CA ALA A 161 -21.11 18.13 0.01
C ALA A 161 -22.35 17.19 -0.05
N ASP A 162 -22.65 16.63 -1.24
CA ASP A 162 -23.78 15.74 -1.45
C ASP A 162 -23.29 14.28 -1.53
N PHE A 163 -23.49 13.55 -0.44
CA PHE A 163 -23.10 12.13 -0.28
C PHE A 163 -23.66 11.20 -1.39
N GLY A 164 -24.61 11.66 -2.19
CA GLY A 164 -25.24 10.90 -3.28
C GLY A 164 -24.36 10.65 -4.51
N ARG A 165 -23.25 11.38 -4.69
CA ARG A 165 -22.40 11.26 -5.89
C ARG A 165 -21.30 10.19 -5.79
N VAL A 166 -21.12 9.58 -4.62
CA VAL A 166 -20.09 8.56 -4.39
C VAL A 166 -20.31 7.34 -5.28
N ASP A 167 -21.57 7.01 -5.58
CA ASP A 167 -21.92 5.89 -6.44
C ASP A 167 -21.59 6.13 -7.93
N GLU A 168 -21.44 7.38 -8.39
CA GLU A 168 -21.13 7.69 -9.79
C GLU A 168 -19.68 7.40 -10.17
N MET A 169 -18.75 7.46 -9.20
CA MET A 169 -17.33 7.17 -9.40
C MET A 169 -16.92 5.79 -8.86
N ALA A 170 -17.88 5.06 -8.28
CA ALA A 170 -17.59 3.77 -7.69
C ALA A 170 -17.31 2.73 -8.78
N THR A 171 -16.11 2.16 -8.74
CA THR A 171 -15.73 1.14 -9.71
C THR A 171 -16.39 -0.18 -9.30
N MET A 172 -17.10 -0.81 -10.24
CA MET A 172 -17.66 -2.13 -10.02
C MET A 172 -16.53 -3.17 -10.02
N VAL A 173 -16.35 -3.86 -8.90
CA VAL A 173 -15.23 -4.79 -8.69
C VAL A 173 -15.73 -6.20 -8.38
N GLY A 174 -14.91 -7.19 -8.76
CA GLY A 174 -15.16 -8.58 -8.37
C GLY A 174 -14.73 -8.87 -6.93
N LEU A 175 -15.26 -9.95 -6.35
CA LEU A 175 -14.92 -10.37 -4.98
C LEU A 175 -13.43 -10.70 -4.77
N ASN A 176 -12.69 -11.01 -5.83
CA ASN A 176 -11.27 -11.32 -5.75
C ASN A 176 -10.39 -10.08 -5.97
N HIS A 177 -10.98 -8.90 -6.18
CA HIS A 177 -10.23 -7.64 -6.27
C HIS A 177 -9.49 -7.37 -4.96
N LEU A 178 -8.26 -6.88 -5.07
CA LEU A 178 -7.44 -6.51 -3.92
C LEU A 178 -7.98 -5.22 -3.30
N VAL A 179 -8.04 -5.20 -1.98
CA VAL A 179 -8.40 -4.01 -1.22
C VAL A 179 -7.10 -3.32 -0.84
N ARG A 180 -7.08 -2.00 -0.81
CA ARG A 180 -5.98 -1.19 -0.30
C ARG A 180 -6.42 -0.48 0.99
N PRO A 181 -5.47 -0.11 1.87
CA PRO A 181 -5.79 0.74 3.00
C PRO A 181 -6.53 1.99 2.53
N GLY A 182 -7.56 2.44 3.26
CA GLY A 182 -8.35 3.64 2.93
C GLY A 182 -9.49 3.41 1.94
N ASP A 183 -9.60 2.24 1.32
CA ASP A 183 -10.70 1.93 0.40
C ASP A 183 -12.05 1.87 1.13
N VAL A 184 -13.10 2.28 0.43
CA VAL A 184 -14.50 2.14 0.84
C VAL A 184 -15.18 1.13 -0.07
N ILE A 185 -15.67 0.03 0.51
CA ILE A 185 -16.34 -1.06 -0.18
C ILE A 185 -17.84 -0.97 0.12
N THR A 186 -18.64 -0.90 -0.93
CA THR A 186 -20.10 -0.82 -0.82
C THR A 186 -20.73 -2.04 -1.47
N ILE A 187 -21.57 -2.74 -0.71
CA ILE A 187 -22.35 -3.87 -1.19
C ILE A 187 -23.78 -3.42 -1.48
N GLY A 188 -24.19 -3.48 -2.75
CA GLY A 188 -25.54 -3.09 -3.15
C GLY A 188 -26.61 -4.11 -2.75
N GLU A 189 -27.86 -3.64 -2.69
CA GLU A 189 -29.02 -4.50 -2.49
C GLU A 189 -29.54 -5.12 -3.80
N SER A 190 -30.18 -6.28 -3.67
CA SER A 190 -30.95 -6.94 -4.71
C SER A 190 -32.43 -6.65 -4.50
N PHE A 191 -33.06 -5.97 -5.45
CA PHE A 191 -34.51 -5.88 -5.52
C PHE A 191 -35.03 -7.17 -6.17
N PHE A 192 -35.84 -7.92 -5.43
CA PHE A 192 -36.58 -9.08 -5.94
C PHE A 192 -38.05 -8.71 -6.13
#